data_AF-A0A920A8J8-F1
#
_entry.id   AF-A0A920A8J8-F1
#
_cell.length_a   1.000
_cell.length_b   1.000
_cell.length_c   1.000
_cell.angle_alpha   90.00
_cell.angle_beta   90.00
_cell.angle_gamma   90.00
#
_symmetry.space_group_name_H-M   'P 1'
#
loop_
_entity.id
_entity.type
_entity.pdbx_description
1 polymer ?
#
loop_
_entity_poly.entity_id
_entity_poly.type
_entity_poly.pdbx_seq_one_letter_code
_entity_poly.pdbx_strand_id
1 'polypeptide(L)' 'MIDPDGIIITNNHVIEEADEIVVNFSDGSKYDATVIGRDPKTDIAVLK' A
#
# COMPACT_ATOMS: atom_id res chain seq x y z
N MET A 1 5.72 -6.38 4.75
CA MET A 1 6.65 -7.24 4.00
C MET A 1 6.83 -6.56 2.67
N ILE A 2 8.07 -6.33 2.23
CA ILE A 2 8.37 -5.68 0.94
C ILE A 2 9.02 -6.76 0.10
N ASP A 3 8.37 -7.15 -1.00
CA ASP A 3 9.04 -7.96 -2.01
C ASP A 3 10.18 -7.13 -2.63
N PRO A 4 11.27 -7.75 -3.13
CA PRO A 4 12.38 -7.03 -3.77
C PRO A 4 11.96 -6.12 -4.95
N ASP A 5 10.74 -6.30 -5.47
CA ASP A 5 10.12 -5.47 -6.50
C ASP A 5 9.43 -4.20 -6.00
N GLY A 6 9.46 -3.93 -4.68
CA GLY A 6 8.84 -2.74 -4.05
C GLY A 6 7.32 -2.85 -3.88
N ILE A 7 6.79 -4.07 -3.86
CA ILE A 7 5.35 -4.30 -3.69
C ILE A 7 4.98 -4.29 -2.21
N ILE A 8 3.91 -3.57 -1.89
CA ILE A 8 3.40 -3.38 -0.53
C ILE A 8 1.98 -3.92 -0.47
N ILE A 9 1.73 -4.86 0.44
CA ILE A 9 0.39 -5.41 0.67
C ILE A 9 -0.19 -4.78 1.92
N THR A 10 -1.42 -4.28 1.81
CA THR A 10 -2.19 -3.67 2.90
C THR A 10 -3.66 -4.10 2.82
N ASN A 11 -4.48 -3.63 3.75
CA ASN A 11 -5.93 -3.82 3.68
C ASN A 11 -6.58 -2.80 2.73
N ASN A 12 -7.57 -3.23 1.96
CA ASN A 12 -8.27 -2.33 1.03
C ASN A 12 -9.01 -1.21 1.77
N HIS A 13 -9.68 -1.54 2.87
CA HIS A 13 -10.43 -0.57 3.67
C HIS A 13 -9.56 0.58 4.20
N VAL A 14 -8.26 0.36 4.37
CA VAL A 14 -7.30 1.39 4.85
C VAL A 14 -7.01 2.44 3.77
N ILE A 15 -7.10 2.07 2.50
CA ILE A 15 -6.75 2.95 1.37
C ILE A 15 -7.97 3.46 0.60
N GLU A 16 -9.18 3.05 0.97
CA GLU A 16 -10.40 3.32 0.21
C GLU A 16 -10.85 4.79 0.27
N GLU A 17 -10.52 5.49 1.36
CA GLU A 17 -10.85 6.91 1.59
C GLU A 17 -9.62 7.82 1.52
N ALA A 18 -8.45 7.27 1.14
CA ALA A 18 -7.21 8.04 1.09
C ALA A 18 -7.01 8.66 -0.30
N ASP A 19 -6.95 10.00 -0.36
CA ASP A 19 -6.55 10.72 -1.58
C ASP A 19 -5.06 10.52 -1.91
N GLU A 20 -4.22 10.34 -0.88
CA GLU A 20 -2.77 10.19 -1.01
C GLU A 20 -2.26 9.14 -0.01
N ILE A 21 -1.39 8.24 -0.46
CA ILE A 21 -0.86 7.15 0.36
C ILE A 21 0.65 7.33 0.49
N VAL A 22 1.10 7.59 1.72
CA VAL A 22 2.54 7.72 2.03
C VAL A 22 2.96 6.56 2.92
N VAL A 23 3.86 5.72 2.41
CA VAL A 23 4.41 4.59 3.14
C VAL A 23 5.62 5.05 3.92
N ASN A 24 5.58 4.84 5.23
CA ASN A 24 6.68 5.14 6.13
C ASN A 24 7.40 3.82 6.45
N PHE A 25 8.64 3.70 6.02
CA PHE A 25 9.46 2.53 6.32
C PHE A 25 10.16 2.68 7.68
N SER A 26 10.56 1.55 8.26
CA SER A 26 11.16 1.50 9.60
C SER A 26 12.53 2.18 9.69
N ASP A 27 13.17 2.47 8.55
CA ASP A 27 14.39 3.27 8.45
C ASP A 27 14.14 4.79 8.46
N GLY A 28 12.87 5.21 8.51
CA GLY A 28 12.44 6.61 8.49
C GLY A 28 12.24 7.20 7.10
N SER A 29 12.45 6.42 6.04
CA SER A 29 12.18 6.84 4.67
C SER A 29 10.67 6.87 4.40
N LYS A 30 10.25 7.80 3.53
CA LYS A 30 8.87 7.99 3.12
C LYS A 30 8.78 7.98 1.61
N TYR A 31 7.82 7.24 1.09
CA TYR A 31 7.57 7.14 -0.33
C TYR A 31 6.08 7.24 -0.60
N ASP A 32 5.76 7.97 -1.67
CA ASP A 32 4.41 8.02 -2.20
C ASP A 32 4.13 6.68 -2.87
N ALA A 33 3.02 6.05 -2.50
CA ALA A 33 2.61 4.75 -2.99
C ALA A 33 1.35 4.89 -3.84
N THR A 34 1.34 4.13 -4.94
CA THR A 34 0.24 4.07 -5.88
C THR A 34 -0.47 2.73 -5.78
N VAL A 35 -1.79 2.73 -5.91
CA VAL A 35 -2.58 1.50 -5.87
C VAL A 35 -2.40 0.76 -7.20
N ILE A 36 -1.79 -0.43 -7.16
CA ILE A 36 -1.67 -1.31 -8.32
C ILE A 36 -2.92 -2.17 -8.47
N GLY A 37 -3.53 -2.59 -7.36
CA GLY A 37 -4.72 -3.41 -7.38
C GLY A 37 -5.39 -3.51 -6.02
N ARG A 38 -6.68 -3.80 -6.02
CA ARG A 38 -7.47 -4.02 -4.81
C ARG A 38 -8.46 -5.15 -4.99
N ASP A 39 -8.63 -5.93 -3.93
CA ASP A 39 -9.65 -6.97 -3.79
C ASP A 39 -10.55 -6.65 -2.58
N PRO A 40 -11.73 -6.05 -2.82
CA PRO A 40 -12.68 -5.72 -1.75
C PRO A 40 -13.37 -6.96 -1.16
N LYS A 41 -13.32 -8.14 -1.80
CA LYS A 41 -13.91 -9.37 -1.23
C LYS A 41 -13.06 -9.92 -0.10
N THR A 42 -11.74 -9.79 -0.21
CA THR A 42 -10.78 -10.27 0.80
C THR A 42 -10.22 -9.13 1.66
N ASP A 43 -10.65 -7.90 1.41
CA ASP A 43 -10.14 -6.68 2.05
C ASP A 43 -8.60 -6.52 1.91
N ILE A 44 -8.08 -6.74 0.70
CA ILE A 44 -6.63 -6.65 0.40
C ILE A 44 -6.40 -5.60 -0.68
N ALA A 45 -5.33 -4.82 -0.54
CA ALA A 45 -4.82 -3.92 -1.55
C ALA A 45 -3.31 -4.11 -1.75
N VAL A 46 -2.87 -3.86 -2.97
CA VAL A 46 -1.48 -3.95 -3.41
C VAL A 46 -1.06 -2.58 -3.91
N LEU A 47 0.03 -2.07 -3.35
CA LEU A 47 0.61 -0.77 -3.64
C LEU A 47 2.05 -0.89 -4.15
N LYS A 48 2.54 0.16 -4.81
CA LYS A 48 3.94 0.33 -5.23
C LYS A 48 4.34 1.80 -5.23
#